data_AF-A0A8J4WPG5-F1
#
_entry.id   AF-A0A8J4WPG5-F1
#
_cell.length_a   1.000
_cell.length_b   1.000
_cell.length_c   1.000
_cell.angle_alpha   90.00
_cell.angle_beta   90.00
_cell.angle_gamma   90.00
#
_symmetry.space_group_name_H-M   'P 1'
#
loop_
_entity.id
_entity.type
_entity.pdbx_description
1 polymer ?
#
loop_
_entity_poly.entity_id
_entity_poly.type
_entity_poly.pdbx_seq_one_letter_code
_entity_poly.pdbx_strand_id
1 'polypeptide(L)' 'ITKKNWHEDWFFGHQFMNGVNPRMIQNCSKLPSNFAVQGDMVKNFLPPKTTLDKELK' A
#
# COMPACT_ATOMS: atom_id res chain seq x y z
N ILE A 1 4.77 -11.92 -18.60
CA ILE A 1 5.08 -11.08 -17.41
C ILE A 1 4.24 -11.55 -16.21
N THR A 2 2.92 -11.70 -16.39
CA THR A 2 1.97 -12.11 -15.33
C THR A 2 2.32 -13.36 -14.53
N LYS A 3 2.69 -14.49 -15.16
CA LYS A 3 2.96 -15.73 -14.40
C LYS A 3 4.31 -15.75 -13.67
N LYS A 4 5.29 -14.93 -14.07
CA LYS A 4 6.64 -14.99 -13.49
C LYS A 4 6.78 -14.15 -12.22
N ASN A 5 6.05 -13.04 -12.13
CA ASN A 5 6.24 -12.04 -11.07
C ASN A 5 5.05 -11.99 -10.10
N TRP A 6 4.15 -12.97 -10.12
CA TRP A 6 2.92 -12.95 -9.33
C TRP A 6 3.15 -12.83 -7.80
N HIS A 7 4.33 -13.23 -7.32
CA HIS A 7 4.75 -13.24 -5.93
C HIS A 7 5.56 -12.00 -5.52
N GLU A 8 5.77 -11.06 -6.45
CA GLU A 8 6.55 -9.84 -6.21
C GLU A 8 5.62 -8.68 -5.81
N ASP A 9 5.93 -7.99 -4.70
CA ASP A 9 5.08 -6.92 -4.15
C ASP A 9 4.85 -5.77 -5.13
N TRP A 10 5.88 -5.38 -5.90
CA TRP A 10 5.75 -4.33 -6.90
C TRP A 10 4.75 -4.71 -8.00
N PHE A 11 4.70 -5.99 -8.37
CA PHE A 11 3.80 -6.50 -9.41
C PHE A 11 2.38 -6.66 -8.87
N PHE A 12 2.23 -7.05 -7.60
CA PHE A 12 0.94 -7.03 -6.90
C PHE A 12 0.37 -5.60 -6.87
N GLY A 13 1.14 -4.61 -6.45
CA GLY A 13 0.73 -3.20 -6.43
C GLY A 13 0.39 -2.63 -7.81
N HIS A 14 1.20 -2.94 -8.83
CA HIS A 14 0.99 -2.46 -10.21
C HIS A 14 -0.38 -2.85 -10.79
N GLN A 15 -0.91 -4.02 -10.41
CA GLN A 15 -2.20 -4.51 -10.89
C GLN A 15 -3.38 -3.67 -10.41
N PHE A 16 -3.28 -2.95 -9.28
CA PHE A 16 -4.33 -2.05 -8.82
C PHE A 16 -4.47 -0.79 -9.68
N MET A 17 -3.45 -0.47 -10.50
CA MET A 17 -3.46 0.68 -11.41
C MET A 17 -3.57 0.29 -12.89
N ASN A 18 -3.06 -0.89 -13.27
CA ASN A 18 -2.96 -1.31 -14.69
C ASN A 18 -3.47 -2.73 -14.95
N GLY A 19 -3.97 -3.42 -13.93
CA GLY A 19 -4.48 -4.78 -14.04
C GLY A 19 -5.91 -4.84 -14.56
N VAL A 20 -6.58 -5.97 -14.30
CA VAL A 20 -7.95 -6.22 -14.80
C VAL A 20 -8.99 -5.28 -14.18
N ASN A 21 -8.79 -4.84 -12.93
CA ASN A 21 -9.68 -3.90 -12.26
C ASN A 21 -8.91 -2.72 -11.63
N PRO A 22 -8.59 -1.67 -12.42
CA PRO A 22 -7.80 -0.54 -11.96
C PRO A 22 -8.62 0.58 -11.28
N ARG A 23 -9.81 0.27 -10.73
CA ARG A 23 -10.78 1.29 -10.26
C ARG A 23 -10.93 1.40 -8.74
N MET A 24 -10.30 0.50 -7.99
CA MET A 24 -10.59 0.35 -6.55
C MET A 24 -9.65 1.13 -5.63
N ILE A 25 -8.39 1.32 -6.02
CA ILE A 25 -7.39 1.98 -5.17
C ILE A 25 -7.66 3.48 -5.10
N GLN A 26 -7.56 4.04 -3.90
CA GLN A 26 -7.84 5.44 -3.60
C GLN A 26 -6.80 5.98 -2.62
N ASN A 27 -6.54 7.29 -2.67
CA ASN A 27 -5.70 7.94 -1.68
C ASN A 27 -6.42 7.93 -0.32
N CYS A 28 -5.72 7.47 0.72
CA CYS A 28 -6.23 7.35 2.08
C CYS A 28 -5.60 8.42 2.96
N SER A 29 -6.40 9.41 3.37
CA SER A 29 -5.95 10.47 4.29
C SER A 29 -6.12 10.12 5.77
N LYS A 30 -6.87 9.04 6.06
CA LYS A 30 -7.10 8.52 7.40
C LYS A 30 -7.52 7.05 7.33
N LEU A 31 -6.89 6.22 8.15
CA LEU A 31 -7.28 4.81 8.24
C LEU A 31 -8.72 4.65 8.74
N PRO A 32 -9.51 3.73 8.15
CA PRO A 32 -10.80 3.34 8.68
C PRO A 32 -10.69 2.87 10.15
N SER A 33 -11.68 3.19 10.99
CA SER A 33 -11.63 2.86 12.43
C SER A 33 -11.62 1.36 12.72
N ASN A 34 -12.13 0.54 11.79
CA ASN A 34 -12.09 -0.91 11.84
C ASN A 34 -10.81 -1.52 11.25
N PHE A 35 -9.85 -0.69 10.79
CA PHE A 35 -8.59 -1.13 10.21
C PHE A 35 -7.41 -0.61 11.04
N ALA A 36 -7.15 -1.29 12.16
CA ALA A 36 -6.22 -0.87 13.21
C ALA A 36 -4.74 -1.18 12.88
N VAL A 37 -4.24 -0.70 11.74
CA VAL A 37 -2.80 -0.77 11.41
C VAL A 37 -2.03 0.25 12.25
N GLN A 38 -0.99 -0.21 12.92
CA GLN A 38 -0.13 0.63 13.76
C GLN A 38 1.20 0.96 13.07
N GLY A 39 1.82 2.10 13.42
CA GLY A 39 3.06 2.55 12.80
C GLY A 39 4.22 1.56 12.88
N ASP A 40 4.33 0.80 13.99
CA ASP A 40 5.38 -0.20 14.17
C ASP A 40 5.26 -1.38 13.19
N MET A 41 4.05 -1.70 12.72
CA MET A 41 3.82 -2.79 11.76
C MET A 41 4.42 -2.48 10.37
N VAL A 42 4.52 -1.20 10.02
CA VAL A 42 4.92 -0.75 8.68
C VAL A 42 6.24 0.02 8.67
N LYS A 43 6.84 0.25 9.83
CA LYS A 43 8.01 1.11 10.03
C LYS A 43 9.17 0.82 9.06
N ASN A 44 9.42 -0.45 8.75
CA ASN A 44 10.53 -0.86 7.88
C ASN A 44 10.29 -0.55 6.39
N PHE A 45 9.04 -0.30 6.00
CA PHE A 45 8.65 0.01 4.62
C PHE A 45 8.48 1.52 4.38
N LEU A 46 8.47 2.32 5.45
CA LEU A 46 8.34 3.76 5.37
C LEU A 46 9.69 4.44 5.08
N PRO A 47 9.69 5.60 4.40
CA PRO A 47 10.89 6.43 4.29
C PRO A 47 11.56 6.73 5.65
N PRO A 48 12.90 6.91 5.69
CA PRO A 48 13.58 7.26 6.93
C PRO A 48 13.01 8.54 7.56
N LYS A 49 12.92 8.56 8.89
CA LYS A 49 12.46 9.72 9.70
C LYS A 49 10.99 10.14 9.48
N THR A 50 10.17 9.30 8.87
CA THR A 50 8.71 9.50 8.80
C THR A 50 7.92 8.59 9.75
N THR A 51 6.61 8.75 9.80
CA THR A 51 5.67 7.91 10.55
C THR A 51 4.42 7.65 9.71
N LEU A 52 3.66 6.61 10.03
CA LEU A 52 2.41 6.29 9.32
C LEU A 52 1.46 7.50 9.28
N ASP A 53 1.29 8.21 10.40
CA ASP A 53 0.43 9.41 10.46
C ASP A 53 0.94 10.60 9.63
N LYS A 54 2.23 10.64 9.28
CA LYS A 54 2.80 11.68 8.40
C LYS A 54 2.57 11.33 6.93
N GLU A 55 2.72 10.06 6.56
CA GLU A 55 2.52 9.60 5.17
C GLU A 55 1.05 9.57 4.74
N LEU A 56 0.13 9.52 5.71
CA LEU A 56 -1.31 9.64 5.45
C LEU A 56 -1.78 11.10 5.26
N LYS A 57 -0.93 12.10 5.49
CA LYS A 57 -1.29 13.52 5.36
C LYS A 57 -0.81 14.10 4.05
#